data_AF-A0A1X0RMU7-F1
#
_entry.id   AF-A0A1X0RMU7-F1
#
_cell.length_a   1.000
_cell.length_b   1.000
_cell.length_c   1.000
_cell.angle_alpha   90.00
_cell.angle_beta   90.00
_cell.angle_gamma   90.00
#
_symmetry.space_group_name_H-M   'P 1'
#
loop_
_entity.id
_entity.type
_entity.pdbx_description
1 polymer ?
#
loop_
_entity_poly.entity_id
_entity_poly.type
_entity_poly.pdbx_seq_one_letter_code
_entity_poly.pdbx_strand_id
1 'polypeptide(L)'
;MYANNVNTSSASNNYEYSDDHIKSLGEIARNLSENGQFIPEVYCSKEEIREALLGYEKKFNVVLSIKSSIAYTVVWICKHSGDYRVMDREESATKRLKKSQKIGCGCYVKVKTNKLGHWLINEWEGRHNHPIFKSRSIYSQYRIQPEEIEERIGNMFKAGLSPSSIFIVLQSENIKNITKKDLENKYFHFFDLKRKIYV
;
A
#
# COMPACT_ATOMS: atom_id res chain seq x y z
N MET A 1 -28.08 -2.42 47.87
CA MET A 1 -27.10 -1.57 47.16
C MET A 1 -26.59 -2.33 45.94
N TYR A 2 -27.18 -2.10 44.77
CA TYR A 2 -26.62 -2.58 43.51
C TYR A 2 -26.65 -1.39 42.56
N ALA A 3 -25.48 -0.82 42.30
CA ALA A 3 -25.28 0.24 41.33
C ALA A 3 -24.37 -0.30 40.23
N ASN A 4 -24.94 -0.36 39.03
CA ASN A 4 -24.37 -0.03 37.73
C ASN A 4 -22.95 -0.52 37.44
N ASN A 5 -22.81 -1.34 36.39
CA ASN A 5 -21.76 -1.04 35.44
C ASN A 5 -22.28 -0.97 34.00
N VAL A 6 -21.87 0.13 33.40
CA VAL A 6 -22.38 0.77 32.20
C VAL A 6 -21.91 0.02 30.96
N ASN A 7 -22.81 -0.07 29.98
CA ASN A 7 -22.54 -0.26 28.56
C ASN A 7 -21.12 0.12 28.13
N THR A 8 -20.30 -0.87 27.79
CA THR A 8 -19.21 -0.67 26.84
C THR A 8 -19.71 -1.05 25.45
N SER A 9 -20.16 0.01 24.77
CA SER A 9 -20.30 0.14 23.33
C SER A 9 -19.45 -0.86 22.53
N SER A 10 -20.14 -1.72 21.80
CA SER A 10 -19.65 -2.54 20.70
C SER A 10 -18.85 -1.69 19.70
N ALA A 11 -17.53 -1.70 19.82
CA ALA A 11 -16.64 -1.23 18.79
C ALA A 11 -16.82 -2.14 17.56
N SER A 12 -17.33 -1.57 16.49
CA SER A 12 -17.53 -2.23 15.21
C SER A 12 -16.21 -2.74 14.66
N ASN A 13 -16.01 -4.05 14.78
CA ASN A 13 -14.89 -4.83 14.25
C ASN A 13 -14.76 -4.61 12.73
N ASN A 14 -13.91 -3.67 12.31
CA ASN A 14 -13.50 -3.47 10.92
C ASN A 14 -12.37 -4.43 10.53
N TYR A 15 -12.65 -5.74 10.52
CA TYR A 15 -11.71 -6.74 10.00
C TYR A 15 -12.22 -7.22 8.63
N GLU A 16 -11.41 -7.05 7.59
CA GLU A 16 -11.64 -7.77 6.33
C GLU A 16 -11.35 -9.25 6.56
N TYR A 17 -12.28 -10.10 6.13
CA TYR A 17 -12.22 -11.52 6.39
C TYR A 17 -11.13 -12.13 5.50
N SER A 18 -10.21 -12.86 6.13
CA SER A 18 -8.99 -13.31 5.48
C SER A 18 -9.21 -14.20 4.25
N ASP A 19 -10.39 -14.81 4.11
CA ASP A 19 -10.74 -15.69 3.00
C ASP A 19 -11.04 -14.90 1.71
N ASP A 20 -11.45 -13.63 1.81
CA ASP A 20 -11.70 -12.78 0.64
C ASP A 20 -10.42 -12.47 -0.13
N HIS A 21 -9.30 -12.33 0.59
CA HIS A 21 -7.97 -12.16 0.00
C HIS A 21 -7.52 -13.40 -0.75
N ILE A 22 -7.68 -14.59 -0.15
CA ILE A 22 -7.34 -15.87 -0.78
C ILE A 22 -8.14 -16.05 -2.06
N LYS A 23 -9.45 -15.77 -2.00
CA LYS A 23 -10.36 -15.89 -3.14
C LYS A 23 -9.98 -14.92 -4.26
N SER A 24 -9.77 -13.64 -3.94
CA SER A 24 -9.44 -12.64 -4.96
C SER A 24 -8.07 -12.90 -5.60
N LEU A 25 -7.08 -13.40 -4.85
CA LEU A 25 -5.81 -13.84 -5.44
C LEU A 25 -5.99 -15.11 -6.29
N GLY A 26 -6.92 -15.99 -5.90
CA GLY A 26 -7.28 -17.17 -6.68
C GLY A 26 -7.96 -16.84 -8.01
N GLU A 27 -8.81 -15.82 -8.04
CA GLU A 27 -9.45 -15.28 -9.26
C GLU A 27 -8.41 -14.66 -10.21
N ILE A 28 -7.36 -14.03 -9.67
CA ILE A 28 -6.23 -13.56 -10.48
C ILE A 28 -5.40 -14.74 -10.98
N ALA A 29 -5.21 -15.77 -10.14
CA ALA A 29 -4.35 -16.89 -10.49
C ALA A 29 -4.98 -17.88 -11.49
N ARG A 30 -6.31 -17.98 -11.55
CA ARG A 30 -7.02 -18.99 -12.33
C ARG A 30 -8.31 -18.46 -12.92
N ASN A 31 -8.58 -18.87 -14.15
CA ASN A 31 -9.85 -18.65 -14.83
C ASN A 31 -10.70 -19.93 -14.86
N LEU A 32 -12.02 -19.74 -14.94
CA LEU A 32 -12.97 -20.85 -15.09
C LEU A 32 -13.13 -21.15 -16.59
N SER A 33 -12.85 -22.39 -16.99
CA SER A 33 -13.10 -22.84 -18.35
C SER A 33 -14.59 -23.05 -18.63
N GLU A 34 -14.95 -23.16 -19.91
CA GLU A 34 -16.31 -23.50 -20.36
C GLU A 34 -16.83 -24.81 -19.73
N ASN A 35 -15.92 -25.71 -19.35
CA ASN A 35 -16.23 -26.99 -18.72
C ASN A 35 -16.26 -26.92 -17.18
N GLY A 36 -16.19 -25.72 -16.59
CA GLY A 36 -16.19 -25.52 -15.14
C GLY A 36 -14.87 -25.89 -14.44
N GLN A 37 -13.78 -26.08 -15.19
CA GLN A 37 -12.48 -26.42 -14.63
C GLN A 37 -11.63 -25.15 -14.45
N PHE A 38 -10.94 -25.02 -13.31
CA PHE A 38 -10.00 -23.93 -13.10
C PHE A 38 -8.70 -24.16 -13.88
N ILE A 39 -8.40 -23.26 -14.82
CA ILE A 39 -7.17 -23.25 -15.60
C ILE A 39 -6.29 -22.09 -15.09
N PRO A 40 -4.96 -22.27 -14.93
CA PRO A 40 -4.07 -21.17 -14.56
C PRO A 40 -4.18 -20.02 -15.55
N GLU A 41 -4.32 -18.80 -15.02
CA GLU A 41 -4.27 -17.62 -15.86
C GLU A 41 -2.85 -17.38 -16.35
N VAL A 42 -2.74 -17.03 -17.64
CA VAL A 42 -1.46 -16.87 -18.33
C VAL A 42 -1.28 -15.43 -18.73
N TYR A 43 -0.18 -14.84 -18.28
CA TYR A 43 0.18 -13.46 -18.54
C TYR A 43 1.37 -13.37 -19.48
N CYS A 44 1.33 -12.42 -20.40
CA CYS A 44 2.37 -12.24 -21.40
C CYS A 44 3.62 -11.55 -20.83
N SER A 45 3.45 -10.73 -19.78
CA SER A 45 4.53 -9.92 -19.21
C SER A 45 4.47 -9.84 -17.68
N LYS A 46 5.56 -9.34 -17.08
CA LYS A 46 5.61 -9.06 -15.63
C LYS A 46 4.68 -7.89 -15.27
N GLU A 47 4.53 -6.95 -16.20
CA GLU A 47 3.75 -5.74 -16.07
C GLU A 47 2.26 -6.07 -15.97
N GLU A 48 1.78 -7.02 -16.77
CA GLU A 48 0.37 -7.45 -16.76
C GLU A 48 -0.01 -8.08 -15.41
N ILE A 49 0.83 -8.96 -14.87
CA ILE A 49 0.64 -9.50 -13.51
C ILE A 49 0.66 -8.38 -12.48
N ARG A 50 1.59 -7.44 -12.62
CA ARG A 50 1.71 -6.31 -11.70
C ARG A 50 0.44 -5.47 -11.72
N GLU A 51 -0.17 -5.22 -12.87
CA GLU A 51 -1.44 -4.50 -12.99
C GLU A 51 -2.60 -5.24 -12.32
N ALA A 52 -2.70 -6.55 -12.53
CA ALA A 52 -3.70 -7.38 -11.86
C ALA A 52 -3.52 -7.35 -10.32
N LEU A 53 -2.28 -7.48 -9.84
CA LEU A 53 -1.96 -7.35 -8.42
C LEU A 53 -2.23 -5.94 -7.89
N LEU A 54 -1.96 -4.88 -8.67
CA LEU A 54 -2.30 -3.50 -8.30
C LEU A 54 -3.82 -3.31 -8.17
N GLY A 55 -4.63 -4.02 -8.96
CA GLY A 55 -6.08 -4.08 -8.79
C GLY A 55 -6.47 -4.65 -7.43
N TYR A 56 -5.90 -5.80 -7.07
CA TYR A 56 -6.05 -6.42 -5.74
C TYR A 56 -5.62 -5.47 -4.61
N GLU A 57 -4.43 -4.90 -4.74
CA GLU A 57 -3.87 -3.95 -3.77
C GLU A 57 -4.81 -2.77 -3.51
N LYS A 58 -5.36 -2.16 -4.56
CA LYS A 58 -6.31 -1.04 -4.46
C LYS A 58 -7.66 -1.44 -3.88
N LYS A 59 -8.12 -2.66 -4.16
CA LYS A 59 -9.41 -3.20 -3.70
C LYS A 59 -9.39 -3.42 -2.19
N PHE A 60 -8.32 -4.05 -1.68
CA PHE A 60 -8.20 -4.41 -0.27
C PHE A 60 -7.31 -3.45 0.54
N ASN A 61 -6.81 -2.38 -0.08
CA ASN A 61 -5.85 -1.45 0.53
C ASN A 61 -4.63 -2.16 1.16
N VAL A 62 -4.10 -3.16 0.46
CA VAL A 62 -2.90 -3.92 0.85
C VAL A 62 -1.76 -3.52 -0.07
N VAL A 63 -0.57 -3.32 0.49
CA VAL A 63 0.63 -3.07 -0.32
C VAL A 63 1.49 -4.32 -0.40
N LEU A 64 1.77 -4.78 -1.61
CA LEU A 64 2.77 -5.82 -1.86
C LEU A 64 4.12 -5.17 -2.20
N SER A 65 5.19 -5.92 -1.94
CA SER A 65 6.57 -5.53 -2.16
C SER A 65 7.31 -6.71 -2.76
N ILE A 66 8.26 -6.44 -3.65
CA ILE A 66 9.04 -7.50 -4.29
C ILE A 66 10.08 -8.01 -3.27
N LYS A 67 9.98 -9.29 -2.90
CA LYS A 67 10.99 -9.99 -2.09
C LYS A 67 12.19 -10.41 -2.94
N SER A 68 11.90 -10.97 -4.11
CA SER A 68 12.89 -11.39 -5.08
C SER A 68 12.31 -11.29 -6.48
N SER A 69 13.17 -10.92 -7.44
CA SER A 69 12.87 -10.91 -8.87
C SER A 69 14.07 -11.52 -9.57
N ILE A 70 13.90 -12.75 -10.02
CA ILE A 70 14.87 -13.52 -10.79
C ILE A 70 14.29 -13.68 -12.21
N ALA A 71 15.11 -14.09 -13.19
CA ALA A 71 14.72 -14.23 -14.59
C ALA A 71 13.36 -14.94 -14.78
N TYR A 72 13.13 -16.04 -14.06
CA TYR A 72 11.97 -16.92 -14.24
C TYR A 72 11.01 -16.93 -13.05
N THR A 73 11.23 -16.10 -12.04
CA THR A 73 10.44 -16.13 -10.80
C THR A 73 10.41 -14.76 -10.15
N VAL A 74 9.21 -14.32 -9.77
CA VAL A 74 9.03 -13.10 -8.97
C VAL A 74 8.20 -13.47 -7.74
N VAL A 75 8.60 -12.94 -6.58
CA VAL A 75 7.89 -13.15 -5.33
C VAL A 75 7.48 -11.80 -4.77
N TRP A 76 6.18 -11.57 -4.70
CA TRP A 76 5.58 -10.46 -3.96
C TRP A 76 5.21 -10.91 -2.55
N ILE A 77 5.45 -10.04 -1.58
CA ILE A 77 5.12 -10.24 -0.18
C ILE A 77 4.41 -9.01 0.34
N CYS A 78 3.61 -9.16 1.39
CA CYS A 78 3.07 -7.98 2.09
C CYS A 78 4.20 -7.04 2.56
N LYS A 79 3.99 -5.72 2.53
CA LYS A 79 4.95 -4.72 3.06
C LYS A 79 5.35 -4.99 4.53
N HIS A 80 4.45 -5.60 5.29
CA HIS A 80 4.64 -5.96 6.70
C HIS A 80 5.37 -7.31 6.89
N SER A 81 5.77 -7.98 5.80
CA SER A 81 6.47 -9.27 5.82
C SER A 81 7.94 -9.17 6.24
N GLY A 82 8.42 -10.30 6.75
CA GLY A 82 9.80 -10.51 7.20
C GLY A 82 10.15 -9.77 8.48
N ASP A 83 11.43 -9.80 8.82
CA ASP A 83 11.95 -9.18 10.02
C ASP A 83 12.74 -7.90 9.71
N TYR A 84 12.83 -7.05 10.73
CA TYR A 84 13.76 -5.93 10.70
C TYR A 84 15.18 -6.48 10.77
N ARG A 85 16.01 -6.16 9.77
CA ARG A 85 17.44 -6.46 9.84
C ARG A 85 18.04 -5.50 10.87
N VAL A 86 18.39 -6.02 12.04
CA VAL A 86 19.28 -5.31 12.95
C VAL A 86 20.62 -5.26 12.23
N MET A 87 21.00 -4.07 11.74
CA MET A 87 22.37 -3.83 11.33
C MET A 87 23.14 -3.52 12.60
N ASP A 88 24.15 -4.31 12.92
CA ASP A 88 25.18 -3.94 13.89
C ASP A 88 25.97 -2.77 13.30
N ARG A 89 25.41 -1.57 13.45
CA ARG A 89 26.18 -0.34 13.30
C ARG A 89 26.57 0.06 14.70
N GLU A 90 27.81 -0.24 15.04
CA GLU A 90 28.54 0.50 16.06
C GLU A 90 28.26 1.99 15.85
N GLU A 91 27.73 2.61 16.90
CA GLU A 91 28.04 4.00 17.24
C GLU A 91 27.83 5.07 16.14
N SER A 92 26.63 5.17 15.58
CA SER A 92 26.21 6.44 14.94
C SER A 92 24.87 6.92 15.47
N ALA A 93 24.92 8.16 15.97
CA ALA A 93 23.92 8.87 16.72
C ALA A 93 22.54 8.92 16.04
N THR A 94 21.51 9.01 16.88
CA THR A 94 20.06 8.95 16.58
C THR A 94 19.51 7.60 16.17
N LYS A 95 19.32 6.72 17.18
CA LYS A 95 18.34 5.62 17.09
C LYS A 95 17.03 6.18 16.55
N ARG A 96 16.68 5.86 15.32
CA ARG A 96 15.36 6.16 14.76
C ARG A 96 14.35 5.39 15.62
N LEU A 97 13.71 6.06 16.60
CA LEU A 97 12.72 5.48 17.53
C LEU A 97 11.47 4.89 16.84
N LYS A 98 11.41 4.92 15.51
CA LYS A 98 10.32 4.32 14.76
C LYS A 98 10.44 2.80 14.84
N LYS A 99 9.54 2.19 15.62
CA LYS A 99 9.31 0.74 15.60
C LYS A 99 9.16 0.28 14.14
N SER A 100 9.84 -0.80 13.80
CA SER A 100 9.74 -1.41 12.46
C SER A 100 8.27 -1.65 12.12
N GLN A 101 7.90 -1.39 10.86
CA GLN A 101 6.58 -1.76 10.35
C GLN A 101 6.51 -3.26 9.99
N LYS A 102 7.64 -3.97 10.03
CA LYS A 102 7.69 -5.40 9.74
C LYS A 102 7.32 -6.23 10.97
N ILE A 103 6.44 -7.20 10.77
CA ILE A 103 5.82 -8.04 11.81
C ILE A 103 5.69 -9.50 11.36
N GLY A 104 6.48 -9.91 10.35
CA GLY A 104 6.45 -11.29 9.87
C GLY A 104 5.15 -11.70 9.18
N CYS A 105 4.46 -10.79 8.48
CA CYS A 105 3.25 -11.14 7.73
C CYS A 105 3.51 -12.24 6.69
N GLY A 106 2.68 -13.28 6.70
CA GLY A 106 2.81 -14.47 5.85
C GLY A 106 2.20 -14.36 4.46
N CYS A 107 1.53 -13.26 4.12
CA CYS A 107 0.94 -13.08 2.80
C CYS A 107 2.01 -12.97 1.70
N TYR A 108 1.87 -13.78 0.65
CA TYR A 108 2.75 -13.75 -0.51
C TYR A 108 2.04 -14.18 -1.80
N VAL A 109 2.62 -13.78 -2.93
CA VAL A 109 2.28 -14.24 -4.28
C VAL A 109 3.56 -14.59 -5.00
N LYS A 110 3.66 -15.82 -5.50
CA LYS A 110 4.83 -16.34 -6.20
C LYS A 110 4.44 -16.67 -7.62
N VAL A 111 5.13 -16.04 -8.56
CA VAL A 111 4.91 -16.24 -9.99
C VAL A 111 6.13 -16.86 -10.63
N LYS A 112 5.87 -17.65 -11.67
CA LYS A 112 6.92 -18.33 -12.44
C LYS A 112 6.62 -18.22 -13.92
N THR A 113 7.65 -18.31 -14.75
CA THR A 113 7.48 -18.49 -16.18
C THR A 113 7.22 -19.94 -16.53
N ASN A 114 6.32 -20.19 -17.47
CA ASN A 114 6.15 -21.50 -18.09
C ASN A 114 7.24 -21.76 -19.15
N LYS A 115 7.19 -22.93 -19.81
CA LYS A 115 8.13 -23.31 -20.87
C LYS A 115 8.07 -22.40 -22.11
N LEU A 116 6.96 -21.69 -22.30
CA LEU A 116 6.75 -20.75 -23.40
C LEU A 116 7.19 -19.32 -23.04
N GLY A 117 7.67 -19.09 -21.81
CA GLY A 117 8.09 -17.77 -21.33
C GLY A 117 6.95 -16.90 -20.79
N HIS A 118 5.71 -17.37 -20.79
CA HIS A 118 4.57 -16.66 -20.18
C HIS A 118 4.58 -16.81 -18.66
N TRP A 119 4.07 -15.81 -17.96
CA TRP A 119 4.02 -15.76 -16.52
C TRP A 119 2.71 -16.33 -15.97
N LEU A 120 2.80 -17.05 -14.86
CA LEU A 120 1.63 -17.58 -14.13
C LEU A 120 1.85 -17.49 -12.63
N ILE A 121 0.74 -17.37 -11.89
CA ILE A 121 0.78 -17.48 -10.43
C ILE A 121 0.87 -18.94 -10.03
N ASN A 122 1.99 -19.32 -9.43
CA ASN A 122 2.27 -20.71 -9.05
C ASN A 122 1.74 -21.03 -7.64
N GLU A 123 1.95 -20.12 -6.70
CA GLU A 123 1.58 -20.28 -5.29
C GLU A 123 1.20 -18.90 -4.72
N TRP A 124 0.22 -18.87 -3.82
CA TRP A 124 -0.16 -17.66 -3.08
C TRP A 124 -0.70 -18.00 -1.70
N GLU A 125 -0.61 -17.02 -0.80
CA GLU A 125 -1.23 -17.03 0.51
C GLU A 125 -1.82 -15.63 0.75
N GLY A 126 -3.13 -15.57 0.98
CA GLY A 126 -3.87 -14.32 1.17
C GLY A 126 -3.99 -13.91 2.64
N ARG A 127 -3.58 -14.75 3.59
CA ARG A 127 -3.76 -14.47 5.01
C ARG A 127 -2.81 -13.40 5.54
N HIS A 128 -3.39 -12.38 6.17
CA HIS A 128 -2.68 -11.32 6.87
C HIS A 128 -2.77 -11.53 8.38
N ASN A 129 -1.64 -11.41 9.08
CA ASN A 129 -1.57 -11.50 10.55
C ASN A 129 -1.69 -10.12 11.22
N HIS A 130 -2.23 -9.13 10.52
CA HIS A 130 -2.32 -7.75 10.97
C HIS A 130 -3.57 -7.06 10.45
N PRO A 131 -4.05 -6.01 11.15
CA PRO A 131 -5.18 -5.25 10.67
C PRO A 131 -4.85 -4.57 9.34
N ILE A 132 -5.81 -4.60 8.43
CA ILE A 132 -5.80 -3.86 7.18
C ILE A 132 -6.75 -2.68 7.37
N PHE A 133 -6.20 -1.48 7.32
CA PHE A 133 -6.99 -0.26 7.49
C PHE A 133 -7.69 0.06 6.17
N LYS A 134 -8.94 0.54 6.21
CA LYS A 134 -9.65 0.99 4.99
C LYS A 134 -9.12 2.30 4.42
N SER A 135 -8.42 3.09 5.24
CA SER A 135 -7.89 4.39 4.82
C SER A 135 -6.66 4.22 3.91
N ARG A 136 -6.77 4.69 2.67
CA ARG A 136 -5.66 4.68 1.70
C ARG A 136 -4.47 5.54 2.13
N SER A 137 -4.70 6.57 2.96
CA SER A 137 -3.64 7.47 3.42
C SER A 137 -2.61 6.80 4.35
N ILE A 138 -2.87 5.57 4.81
CA ILE A 138 -1.94 4.80 5.63
C ILE A 138 -0.67 4.44 4.85
N TYR A 139 -0.80 4.15 3.55
CA TYR A 139 0.32 3.77 2.70
C TYR A 139 0.75 4.91 1.80
N SER A 140 2.03 5.27 1.87
CA SER A 140 2.61 6.36 1.07
C SER A 140 2.41 6.18 -0.44
N GLN A 141 2.36 4.93 -0.92
CA GLN A 141 2.14 4.62 -2.34
C GLN A 141 0.77 5.11 -2.84
N TYR A 142 -0.27 5.05 -2.00
CA TYR A 142 -1.60 5.57 -2.36
C TYR A 142 -1.79 7.05 -2.03
N ARG A 143 -0.77 7.70 -1.46
CA ARG A 143 -0.76 9.13 -1.18
C ARG A 143 -0.19 9.99 -2.30
N ILE A 144 0.39 9.36 -3.32
CA ILE A 144 0.83 10.06 -4.52
C ILE A 144 -0.42 10.63 -5.19
N GLN A 145 -0.44 11.95 -5.37
CA GLN A 145 -1.56 12.63 -6.02
C GLN A 145 -1.38 12.61 -7.53
N PRO A 146 -2.48 12.59 -8.30
CA PRO A 146 -2.44 12.87 -9.73
C PRO A 146 -1.80 14.24 -10.01
N GLU A 147 -1.22 14.39 -11.20
CA GLU A 147 -0.52 15.61 -11.63
C GLU A 147 -1.40 16.86 -11.51
N GLU A 148 -2.68 16.76 -11.88
CA GLU A 148 -3.66 17.85 -11.77
C GLU A 148 -3.80 18.37 -10.32
N ILE A 149 -3.83 17.46 -9.34
CA ILE A 149 -3.96 17.83 -7.93
C ILE A 149 -2.64 18.42 -7.41
N GLU A 150 -1.49 17.90 -7.87
CA GLU A 150 -0.18 18.46 -7.54
C GLU A 150 -0.01 19.88 -8.07
N GLU A 151 -0.41 20.14 -9.31
CA GLU A 151 -0.38 21.47 -9.92
C GLU A 151 -1.27 22.44 -9.12
N ARG A 152 -2.47 21.99 -8.77
CA ARG A 152 -3.41 22.77 -7.99
C ARG A 152 -2.89 23.11 -6.60
N ILE A 153 -2.27 22.14 -5.90
CA ILE A 153 -1.58 22.38 -4.63
C ILE A 153 -0.47 23.43 -4.82
N GLY A 154 0.32 23.32 -5.90
CA GLY A 154 1.35 24.30 -6.25
C GLY A 154 0.79 25.71 -6.47
N ASN A 155 -0.34 25.84 -7.14
CA ASN A 155 -1.00 27.13 -7.36
C ASN A 155 -1.55 27.72 -6.05
N MET A 156 -2.09 26.91 -5.14
CA MET A 156 -2.48 27.36 -3.81
C MET A 156 -1.27 27.85 -2.99
N PHE A 157 -0.12 27.17 -3.08
CA PHE A 157 1.11 27.65 -2.44
C PHE A 157 1.60 28.97 -3.04
N LYS A 158 1.52 29.16 -4.37
CA LYS A 158 1.84 30.45 -5.03
C LYS A 158 0.94 31.58 -4.54
N ALA A 159 -0.34 31.28 -4.29
CA ALA A 159 -1.31 32.21 -3.72
C ALA A 159 -1.11 32.46 -2.20
N GLY A 160 -0.12 31.83 -1.57
CA GLY A 160 0.24 32.07 -0.17
C GLY A 160 -0.58 31.26 0.85
N LEU A 161 -1.35 30.26 0.41
CA LEU A 161 -2.12 29.43 1.33
C LEU A 161 -1.20 28.52 2.16
N SER A 162 -1.54 28.38 3.44
CA SER A 162 -0.82 27.47 4.35
C SER A 162 -1.14 26.00 4.06
N PRO A 163 -0.23 25.06 4.39
CA PRO A 163 -0.51 23.62 4.30
C PRO A 163 -1.79 23.18 5.03
N SER A 164 -2.12 23.83 6.15
CA SER A 164 -3.34 23.53 6.92
C SER A 164 -4.60 23.97 6.17
N SER A 165 -4.58 25.14 5.55
CA SER A 165 -5.70 25.67 4.76
C SER A 165 -5.96 24.79 3.54
N ILE A 166 -4.89 24.43 2.82
CA ILE A 166 -4.96 23.54 1.66
C ILE A 166 -5.50 22.17 2.05
N PHE A 167 -5.06 21.64 3.20
CA PHE A 167 -5.59 20.37 3.71
C PHE A 167 -7.11 20.42 3.90
N ILE A 168 -7.66 21.49 4.47
CA ILE A 168 -9.10 21.65 4.67
C ILE A 168 -9.83 21.70 3.32
N VAL A 169 -9.30 22.45 2.35
CA VAL A 169 -9.88 22.56 1.00
C VAL A 169 -9.93 21.17 0.33
N LEU A 170 -8.81 20.45 0.31
CA LEU A 170 -8.75 19.11 -0.29
C LEU A 170 -9.72 18.13 0.40
N GLN A 171 -9.86 18.20 1.72
CA GLN A 171 -10.82 17.37 2.45
C GLN A 171 -12.27 17.71 2.11
N SER A 172 -12.59 19.01 1.93
CA SER A 172 -13.94 19.46 1.53
C SER A 172 -14.32 18.96 0.13
N GLU A 173 -13.32 18.70 -0.72
CA GLU A 173 -13.47 18.17 -2.07
C GLU A 173 -13.37 16.64 -2.13
N ASN A 174 -13.42 15.97 -0.96
CA ASN A 174 -13.34 14.53 -0.82
C ASN A 174 -12.00 13.90 -1.25
N ILE A 175 -10.93 14.70 -1.36
CA ILE A 175 -9.55 14.23 -1.60
C ILE A 175 -8.93 13.83 -0.24
N LYS A 176 -9.15 12.58 0.15
CA LYS A 176 -8.78 12.05 1.48
C LYS A 176 -7.45 11.31 1.51
N ASN A 177 -6.85 11.03 0.36
CA ASN A 177 -5.62 10.26 0.21
C ASN A 177 -4.35 11.12 0.35
N ILE A 178 -4.39 12.20 1.13
CA ILE A 178 -3.22 13.04 1.45
C ILE A 178 -3.19 13.32 2.94
N THR A 179 -2.01 13.44 3.54
CA THR A 179 -1.89 13.87 4.94
C THR A 179 -1.39 15.31 5.02
N LYS A 180 -1.72 16.00 6.11
CA LYS A 180 -1.16 17.32 6.42
C LYS A 180 0.37 17.31 6.36
N LYS A 181 1.00 16.21 6.81
CA LYS A 181 2.46 16.08 6.77
C LYS A 181 3.02 16.02 5.35
N ASP A 182 2.30 15.41 4.41
CA ASP A 182 2.71 15.41 3.00
C ASP A 182 2.69 16.84 2.43
N LEU A 183 1.66 17.63 2.77
CA LEU A 183 1.57 19.05 2.37
C LEU A 183 2.67 19.91 2.99
N GLU A 184 3.01 19.69 4.27
CA GLU A 184 4.16 20.38 4.90
C GLU A 184 5.48 20.08 4.19
N ASN A 185 5.72 18.81 3.84
CA ASN A 185 6.93 18.42 3.12
C ASN A 185 6.96 19.06 1.72
N LYS A 186 5.82 19.06 1.01
CA LYS A 186 5.69 19.73 -0.30
C LYS A 186 5.93 21.23 -0.20
N TYR A 187 5.34 21.89 0.80
CA TYR A 187 5.54 23.31 1.06
C TYR A 187 7.02 23.63 1.30
N PHE A 188 7.70 22.84 2.14
CA PHE A 188 9.12 23.00 2.37
C PHE A 188 9.92 22.93 1.06
N HIS A 189 9.72 21.88 0.26
CA HIS A 189 10.42 21.73 -1.03
C HIS A 189 10.08 22.85 -2.03
N PHE A 190 8.82 23.27 -2.09
CA PHE A 190 8.37 24.35 -2.98
C PHE A 190 9.13 25.67 -2.70
N PHE A 191 9.30 26.04 -1.43
CA PHE A 191 10.00 27.28 -1.05
C PHE A 191 11.52 27.13 -0.98
N ASP A 192 12.05 25.94 -0.64
CA ASP A 192 13.49 25.68 -0.68
C ASP A 192 14.04 25.71 -2.11
N LEU A 193 13.27 25.21 -3.09
CA LEU A 193 13.61 25.34 -4.51
C LEU A 193 13.61 26.80 -4.98
N LYS A 194 12.65 27.62 -4.52
CA LYS A 194 12.70 29.07 -4.81
C LYS A 194 13.95 29.72 -4.24
N ARG A 195 14.37 29.36 -3.02
CA ARG A 195 15.58 29.92 -2.40
C ARG A 195 16.85 29.63 -3.19
N LYS A 196 16.94 28.49 -3.89
CA LYS A 196 18.10 28.15 -4.74
C LYS A 196 18.14 28.86 -6.09
N ILE A 197 17.03 29.44 -6.55
CA ILE A 197 16.96 30.15 -7.84
C ILE A 197 17.39 31.63 -7.70
N TYR A 198 17.39 32.17 -6.47
CA TYR A 198 17.77 33.55 -6.15
C TYR A 198 19.16 33.68 -5.51
N VAL A 199 20.02 32.66 -5.63
CA VAL A 199 21.43 32.68 -5.19
C VAL A 199 22.33 32.54 -6.40
#